data_AF-A0A8T2G8U3-F1
#
_entry.id   AF-A0A8T2G8U3-F1
#
_cell.length_a   1.000
_cell.length_b   1.000
_cell.length_c   1.000
_cell.angle_alpha   90.00
_cell.angle_beta   90.00
_cell.angle_gamma   90.00
#
_symmetry.space_group_name_H-M   'P 1'
#
loop_
_entity.id
_entity.type
_entity.pdbx_description
1 polymer ?
#
loop_
_entity_poly.entity_id
_entity_poly.type
_entity_poly.pdbx_seq_one_letter_code
_entity_poly.pdbx_strand_id
1 'polypeptide(L)'
;MFLRLMIPAMMSAFVPINIRKKSNAMLDVKRITKKVPLNKDPGDCAIYTLKYIECLALRKSFDGLCDENIDAIRVKLAAELCDEVRESAKPSNLDLCGVGFKIPHLMDESIE
;
A
#
# COMPACT_ATOMS: atom_id res chain seq x y z
N MET A 1 24.40 2.14 1.52
CA MET A 1 24.92 3.22 2.40
C MET A 1 24.13 4.52 2.24
N PHE A 2 23.86 4.98 1.00
CA PHE A 2 23.21 6.26 0.70
C PHE A 2 21.88 6.54 1.42
N LEU A 3 20.91 5.61 1.39
CA LEU A 3 19.58 5.85 1.97
C LEU A 3 19.59 6.17 3.48
N ARG A 4 20.53 5.59 4.23
CA ARG A 4 20.63 5.75 5.69
C ARG A 4 20.96 7.18 6.13
N LEU A 5 21.57 7.96 5.24
CA LEU A 5 21.95 9.36 5.44
C LEU A 5 21.02 10.30 4.65
N MET A 6 20.61 9.90 3.46
CA MET A 6 19.72 10.69 2.59
C MET A 6 18.33 10.88 3.20
N ILE A 7 17.72 9.82 3.76
CA ILE A 7 16.38 9.92 4.33
C ILE A 7 16.34 10.93 5.49
N PRO A 8 17.21 10.88 6.51
CA PRO A 8 17.28 11.91 7.56
C PRO A 8 17.49 13.33 7.04
N ALA A 9 18.36 13.49 6.04
CA ALA A 9 18.63 14.79 5.44
C ALA A 9 17.41 15.36 4.73
N MET A 10 16.72 14.55 3.92
CA MET A 10 15.47 14.93 3.27
C MET A 10 14.39 15.26 4.31
N MET A 11 14.18 14.40 5.30
CA MET A 11 13.20 14.67 6.36
C MET A 11 13.51 15.97 7.11
N SER A 12 14.78 16.26 7.40
CA SER A 12 15.17 17.51 8.07
C SER A 12 15.01 18.77 7.20
N ALA A 13 15.02 18.61 5.87
CA ALA A 13 14.77 19.69 4.93
C ALA A 13 13.27 19.97 4.77
N PHE A 14 12.45 18.92 4.66
CA PHE A 14 11.02 19.05 4.33
C PHE A 14 10.09 19.07 5.55
N VAL A 15 10.48 18.51 6.69
CA VAL A 15 9.63 18.48 7.90
C VAL A 15 9.88 19.73 8.76
N PRO A 16 8.85 20.56 9.01
CA PRO A 16 8.97 21.73 9.87
C PRO A 16 9.43 21.42 11.29
N ILE A 17 10.16 22.35 11.92
CA ILE A 17 10.78 22.14 13.23
C ILE A 17 9.77 22.01 14.37
N ASN A 18 8.57 22.56 14.20
CA ASN A 18 7.45 22.43 15.13
C ASN A 18 6.83 21.02 15.13
N ILE A 19 7.05 20.23 14.08
CA ILE A 19 6.61 18.82 14.00
C ILE A 19 7.68 17.90 14.57
N ARG A 20 8.95 18.15 14.26
CA ARG A 20 10.07 17.30 14.66
C ARG A 20 11.38 18.08 14.72
N LYS A 21 12.21 17.76 15.73
CA LYS A 21 13.60 18.23 15.77
C LYS A 21 14.40 17.70 14.57
N LYS A 22 15.06 18.60 13.84
CA LYS A 22 15.96 18.22 12.73
C LYS A 22 17.07 17.29 13.22
N SER A 23 17.37 16.27 12.43
CA SER A 23 18.44 15.33 12.71
C SER A 23 18.93 14.69 11.42
N ASN A 24 20.25 14.75 11.23
CA ASN A 24 20.96 14.07 10.15
C ASN A 24 21.63 12.78 10.64
N ALA A 25 21.27 12.31 11.84
CA ALA A 25 21.82 11.08 12.38
C ALA A 25 21.50 9.90 11.45
N MET A 26 22.51 9.07 11.19
CA MET A 26 22.37 7.91 10.33
C MET A 26 21.32 6.95 10.90
N LEU A 27 20.37 6.51 10.06
CA LEU A 27 19.37 5.53 10.46
C LEU A 27 19.98 4.14 10.55
N ASP A 28 19.43 3.29 11.42
CA ASP A 28 19.65 1.85 11.36
C ASP A 28 18.77 1.17 10.31
N VAL A 29 19.33 0.15 9.66
CA VAL A 29 18.62 -0.64 8.65
C VAL A 29 18.39 -2.02 9.23
N LYS A 30 17.11 -2.34 9.39
CA LYS A 30 16.67 -3.69 9.71
C LYS A 30 16.13 -4.33 8.44
N ARG A 31 16.82 -5.36 7.95
CA ARG A 31 16.28 -6.23 6.92
C ARG A 31 15.48 -7.35 7.58
N ILE A 32 14.24 -7.51 7.18
CA ILE A 32 13.40 -8.62 7.61
C ILE A 32 13.55 -9.71 6.55
N THR A 33 13.97 -10.90 6.98
CA THR A 33 14.27 -12.03 6.08
C THR A 33 13.54 -13.31 6.47
N LYS A 34 12.98 -13.37 7.68
CA LYS A 34 12.30 -14.56 8.19
C LYS A 34 10.82 -14.49 7.87
N LYS A 35 10.28 -15.57 7.29
CA LYS A 35 8.85 -15.72 6.96
C LYS A 35 8.31 -14.57 6.11
N VAL A 36 9.16 -14.05 5.24
CA VAL A 36 8.85 -12.98 4.30
C VAL A 36 8.34 -13.68 3.04
N PRO A 37 7.05 -13.54 2.67
CA PRO A 37 6.52 -14.22 1.50
C PRO A 37 7.17 -13.69 0.22
N LEU A 38 7.41 -14.60 -0.72
CA LEU A 38 8.02 -14.27 -2.00
C LEU A 38 6.93 -13.91 -2.98
N ASN A 39 6.97 -12.69 -3.50
CA ASN A 39 6.16 -12.33 -4.66
C ASN A 39 6.76 -12.93 -5.94
N LYS A 40 6.04 -13.85 -6.58
CA LYS A 40 6.48 -14.44 -7.86
C LYS A 40 6.04 -13.60 -9.06
N ASP A 41 4.92 -12.89 -8.97
CA ASP A 41 4.41 -12.04 -10.05
C ASP A 41 4.79 -10.57 -9.81
N PRO A 42 5.65 -9.96 -10.65
CA PRO A 42 5.97 -8.54 -10.55
C PRO A 42 4.75 -7.60 -10.48
N GLY A 43 3.62 -8.00 -11.07
CA GLY A 43 2.35 -7.26 -11.02
C GLY A 43 1.77 -7.08 -9.62
N ASP A 44 2.10 -7.96 -8.67
CA ASP A 44 1.54 -7.95 -7.32
C ASP A 44 2.36 -7.16 -6.30
N CYS A 45 3.45 -6.52 -6.74
CA CYS A 45 4.37 -5.81 -5.85
C CYS A 45 3.67 -4.77 -4.96
N ALA A 46 2.63 -4.09 -5.47
CA ALA A 46 1.88 -3.09 -4.72
C ALA A 46 1.09 -3.73 -3.56
N ILE A 47 0.43 -4.87 -3.81
CA ILE A 47 -0.36 -5.58 -2.81
C ILE A 47 0.53 -6.15 -1.72
N TYR A 48 1.64 -6.77 -2.10
CA TYR A 48 2.67 -7.22 -1.17
C TYR A 48 3.22 -6.05 -0.32
N THR A 49 3.51 -4.90 -0.95
CA THR A 49 4.04 -3.72 -0.23
C THR A 49 3.06 -3.21 0.83
N LEU A 50 1.77 -3.07 0.47
CA LEU A 50 0.74 -2.59 1.40
C LEU A 50 0.59 -3.53 2.59
N LYS A 51 0.46 -4.84 2.34
CA LYS A 51 0.35 -5.84 3.40
C LYS A 51 1.60 -5.90 4.26
N TYR A 52 2.78 -5.66 3.70
CA TYR A 52 4.01 -5.57 4.49
C TYR A 52 3.96 -4.41 5.48
N ILE A 53 3.59 -3.22 5.00
CA ILE A 53 3.47 -2.03 5.84
C ILE A 53 2.45 -2.28 6.95
N GLU A 54 1.29 -2.84 6.62
CA GLU A 54 0.23 -3.17 7.58
C GLU A 54 0.71 -4.16 8.66
N CYS A 55 1.30 -5.30 8.27
CA CYS A 55 1.82 -6.28 9.22
C CYS A 55 2.88 -5.67 10.15
N LEU A 56 3.77 -4.83 9.61
CA LEU A 56 4.81 -4.15 10.40
C LEU A 56 4.22 -3.11 11.35
N ALA A 57 3.24 -2.34 10.91
CA ALA A 57 2.55 -1.36 11.75
C ALA A 57 1.81 -2.04 12.91
N LEU A 58 1.15 -3.17 12.64
CA LEU A 58 0.40 -3.96 13.62
C LEU A 58 1.27 -4.94 14.43
N ARG A 59 2.58 -5.02 14.14
CA ARG A 59 3.51 -5.99 14.73
C ARG A 59 3.05 -7.46 14.59
N LYS A 60 2.39 -7.79 13.49
CA LYS A 60 1.94 -9.14 13.15
C LYS A 60 2.91 -9.84 12.19
N SER A 61 2.83 -11.17 12.13
CA SER A 61 3.50 -11.96 11.09
C SER A 61 2.88 -11.71 9.71
N PHE A 62 3.57 -12.14 8.66
CA PHE A 62 3.07 -12.13 7.28
C PHE A 62 2.26 -13.38 6.94
N ASP A 63 1.76 -14.09 7.96
CA ASP A 63 1.01 -15.32 7.75
C ASP A 63 -0.28 -15.01 6.96
N GLY A 64 -0.53 -15.79 5.91
CA GLY A 64 -1.67 -15.55 5.02
C GLY A 64 -1.44 -14.48 3.95
N LEU A 65 -0.20 -14.06 3.68
CA LEU A 65 0.16 -13.36 2.44
C LEU A 65 0.95 -14.32 1.54
N CYS A 66 0.39 -14.69 0.39
CA CYS A 66 1.06 -15.52 -0.61
C CYS A 66 0.42 -15.31 -1.99
N ASP A 67 1.04 -15.85 -3.04
CA ASP A 67 0.53 -15.67 -4.41
C ASP A 67 -0.85 -16.32 -4.56
N GLU A 68 -1.11 -17.44 -3.87
CA GLU A 68 -2.35 -18.20 -4.00
C GLU A 68 -3.59 -17.45 -3.50
N ASN A 69 -3.43 -16.42 -2.67
CA ASN A 69 -4.54 -15.64 -2.14
C ASN A 69 -4.49 -14.15 -2.50
N ILE A 70 -3.58 -13.77 -3.39
CA ILE A 70 -3.29 -12.36 -3.69
C ILE A 70 -4.49 -11.64 -4.31
N ASP A 71 -5.29 -12.32 -5.13
CA ASP A 71 -6.49 -11.76 -5.74
C ASP A 71 -7.55 -11.41 -4.69
N ALA A 72 -7.76 -12.30 -3.72
CA ALA A 72 -8.69 -12.05 -2.61
C ALA A 72 -8.23 -10.86 -1.76
N ILE A 73 -6.92 -10.76 -1.50
CA ILE A 73 -6.32 -9.61 -0.80
C ILE A 73 -6.52 -8.33 -1.62
N ARG A 74 -6.31 -8.37 -2.94
CA ARG A 74 -6.48 -7.22 -3.83
C ARG A 74 -7.92 -6.70 -3.79
N VAL A 75 -8.91 -7.58 -3.91
CA VAL A 75 -10.33 -7.22 -3.83
C VAL A 75 -10.68 -6.61 -2.47
N LYS A 76 -10.19 -7.22 -1.38
CA LYS A 76 -10.42 -6.70 -0.03
C LYS A 76 -9.83 -5.30 0.16
N LEU A 77 -8.57 -5.10 -0.23
CA LEU A 77 -7.92 -3.80 -0.14
C LEU A 77 -8.63 -2.74 -1.01
N ALA A 78 -9.08 -3.11 -2.20
CA ALA A 78 -9.83 -2.21 -3.07
C ALA A 78 -11.16 -1.77 -2.41
N ALA A 79 -11.89 -2.71 -1.80
CA ALA A 79 -13.12 -2.40 -1.07
C ALA A 79 -12.84 -1.46 0.13
N GLU A 80 -11.86 -1.79 0.97
CA GLU A 80 -11.47 -0.98 2.12
C GLU A 80 -11.06 0.45 1.72
N LEU A 81 -10.31 0.61 0.63
CA LEU A 81 -9.93 1.92 0.10
C LEU A 81 -11.14 2.70 -0.44
N CYS A 82 -12.06 2.05 -1.15
CA CYS A 82 -13.27 2.68 -1.64
C CYS A 82 -14.16 3.18 -0.50
N ASP A 83 -14.28 2.41 0.57
CA ASP A 83 -15.04 2.78 1.76
C ASP A 83 -14.38 3.96 2.49
N GLU A 84 -13.06 3.91 2.74
CA GLU A 84 -12.32 5.02 3.36
C GLU A 84 -12.41 6.32 2.54
N VAL A 85 -12.31 6.23 1.21
CA VAL A 85 -12.47 7.39 0.31
C VAL A 85 -13.88 7.96 0.42
N ARG A 86 -14.91 7.12 0.49
CA ARG A 86 -16.31 7.56 0.67
C ARG A 86 -16.52 8.26 2.00
N GLU A 87 -15.94 7.75 3.08
CA GLU A 87 -16.07 8.33 4.41
C GLU A 87 -15.28 9.64 4.57
N SER A 88 -14.09 9.72 3.97
CA SER A 88 -13.22 10.90 4.02
C SER A 88 -13.65 12.00 3.03
N ALA A 89 -14.34 11.65 1.94
CA ALA A 89 -15.00 12.58 1.05
C ALA A 89 -16.26 13.17 1.71
N LYS A 90 -16.10 14.28 2.44
CA LYS A 90 -17.22 15.22 2.65
C LYS A 90 -17.85 15.55 1.29
N PRO A 91 -19.17 15.79 1.19
CA PRO A 91 -19.87 15.84 -0.10
C PRO A 91 -19.46 17.09 -0.89
N SER A 92 -18.34 16.97 -1.61
CA SER A 92 -17.93 17.87 -2.66
C SER A 92 -17.80 17.03 -3.93
N ASN A 93 -18.97 16.70 -4.50
CA ASN A 93 -19.18 16.37 -5.91
C ASN A 93 -18.04 15.62 -6.64
N LEU A 94 -17.59 14.47 -6.12
CA LEU A 94 -16.96 13.45 -6.95
C LEU A 94 -17.71 12.15 -6.75
N ASP A 95 -18.70 11.93 -7.61
CA ASP A 95 -19.40 10.67 -7.74
C ASP A 95 -18.49 9.67 -8.47
N LEU A 96 -17.40 9.27 -7.82
CA LEU A 96 -16.48 8.22 -8.30
C LEU A 96 -17.19 6.85 -8.38
N CYS A 97 -18.36 6.72 -7.76
CA CYS A 97 -19.14 5.49 -7.71
C CYS A 97 -20.16 5.35 -8.86
N GLY A 98 -20.20 6.28 -9.83
CA GLY A 98 -21.20 6.29 -10.91
C GLY A 98 -20.70 5.87 -12.29
N VAL A 99 -19.39 5.88 -12.55
CA VAL A 99 -18.86 5.46 -13.86
C VAL A 99 -18.44 4.01 -13.75
N GLY A 100 -19.34 3.10 -14.16
CA GLY A 100 -19.01 1.69 -14.28
C GLY A 100 -17.72 1.53 -15.10
N PHE A 101 -16.64 1.14 -14.44
CA PHE A 101 -15.40 0.78 -15.11
C PHE A 101 -15.69 -0.47 -15.95
N LYS A 102 -15.92 -0.27 -17.26
CA LYS A 102 -16.08 -1.38 -18.19
C LYS A 102 -14.72 -2.05 -18.36
N ILE A 103 -14.55 -3.20 -17.72
CA ILE A 103 -13.39 -4.06 -17.91
C ILE A 103 -13.66 -4.88 -19.19
N PRO A 104 -12.96 -4.62 -20.32
CA PRO A 104 -13.35 -5.17 -21.62
C PRO A 104 -13.33 -6.70 -21.71
N HIS A 105 -12.54 -7.37 -20.87
CA HIS A 105 -12.36 -8.83 -20.90
C HIS A 105 -13.32 -9.60 -19.97
N LEU A 106 -14.24 -8.90 -19.27
CA LEU A 106 -15.25 -9.49 -18.38
C LEU A 106 -16.68 -9.31 -18.90
N MET A 107 -16.84 -8.86 -20.15
CA MET A 107 -18.13 -8.88 -20.82
C MET A 107 -18.31 -10.28 -21.41
N ASP A 108 -19.20 -11.09 -20.84
CA ASP A 108 -19.66 -12.32 -21.48
C ASP A 108 -20.32 -11.92 -22.80
N GLU A 109 -19.70 -12.27 -23.93
CA GLU A 109 -20.29 -12.19 -25.27
C GLU A 109 -21.31 -13.34 -25.42
N SER A 110 -22.36 -13.30 -24.61
CA SER A 110 -23.46 -14.24 -24.70
C SER A 110 -24.74 -13.54 -24.29
N ILE A 111 -25.38 -12.89 -25.26
CA ILE A 111 -26.83 -12.93 -25.51
C ILE A 111 -27.01 -12.40 -26.95
N GLU A 112 -27.36 -13.32 -27.85
CA GLU A 112 -28.03 -13.03 -29.12
C GLU A 112 -29.51 -12.75 -28.86
#